data_AF-A0A9D7RWF7-F1
#
_entry.id   AF-A0A9D7RWF7-F1
#
_cell.length_a   1.000
_cell.length_b   1.000
_cell.length_c   1.000
_cell.angle_alpha   90.00
_cell.angle_beta   90.00
_cell.angle_gamma   90.00
#
_symmetry.space_group_name_H-M   'P 1'
#
loop_
_entity.id
_entity.type
_entity.pdbx_description
1 polymer ?
#
loop_
_entity_poly.entity_id
_entity_poly.type
_entity_poly.pdbx_seq_one_letter_code
_entity_poly.pdbx_strand_id
1 'polypeptide(L)'
;MYQENLSEEDDPELRSFVMGCLAEDLKFQDCDLKSMHPIYLRLGLCRHWLRPHQTRWTADGGFAWPTGYGGNEGYSRMGLPEFDWSVLYRWVDNDWMSVKKEQGKKKLILRAAIPARTAKHRQAAIHTLWDSGFPFSPEQKLVRFYGLRKTGERWVLKATKDIFL
;
A
#
# COMPACT_ATOMS: atom_id res chain seq x y z
N MET A 1 7.94 8.30 16.83
CA MET A 1 7.74 6.99 16.15
C MET A 1 6.25 6.67 16.29
N TYR A 2 5.46 6.74 15.21
CA TYR A 2 3.99 6.71 15.26
C TYR A 2 3.43 5.28 15.42
N GLN A 3 3.71 4.64 16.56
CA GLN A 3 3.08 3.38 17.00
C GLN A 3 1.64 3.57 17.47
N GLU A 4 1.16 4.80 17.64
CA GLU A 4 -0.04 5.14 18.43
C GLU A 4 -1.40 4.62 17.90
N ASN A 5 -1.47 4.05 16.70
CA ASN A 5 -2.76 3.68 16.09
C ASN A 5 -2.91 2.19 15.73
N LEU A 6 -1.90 1.36 15.99
CA LEU A 6 -2.02 -0.10 15.82
C LEU A 6 -2.67 -0.70 17.06
N SER A 7 -3.65 -1.59 16.87
CA SER A 7 -4.17 -2.37 18.00
C SER A 7 -3.22 -3.53 18.33
N GLU A 8 -3.43 -4.18 19.47
CA GLU A 8 -2.74 -5.44 19.82
C GLU A 8 -2.98 -6.57 18.81
N GLU A 9 -4.00 -6.44 17.95
CA GLU A 9 -4.31 -7.41 16.90
C GLU A 9 -3.52 -7.16 15.61
N ASP A 10 -2.81 -6.05 15.49
CA ASP A 10 -2.04 -5.70 14.29
C ASP A 10 -0.56 -6.06 14.47
N ASP A 11 0.06 -6.62 13.42
CA ASP A 11 1.49 -6.92 13.44
C ASP A 11 2.31 -5.64 13.14
N PRO A 12 3.10 -5.10 14.10
CA PRO A 12 3.89 -3.89 13.88
C PRO A 12 5.03 -4.08 12.87
N GLU A 13 5.54 -5.31 12.72
CA GLU A 13 6.61 -5.63 11.77
C GLU A 13 6.08 -5.60 10.33
N LEU A 14 4.82 -6.01 10.12
CA LEU A 14 4.19 -5.95 8.80
C LEU A 14 4.22 -4.53 8.24
N ARG A 15 3.85 -3.53 9.05
CA ARG A 15 3.85 -2.13 8.63
C ARG A 15 5.25 -1.68 8.21
N SER A 16 6.25 -1.98 9.02
CA SER A 16 7.64 -1.61 8.75
C SER A 16 8.15 -2.28 7.47
N PHE A 17 7.81 -3.56 7.28
CA PHE A 17 8.14 -4.32 6.08
C PHE A 17 7.48 -3.72 4.83
N VAL A 18 6.20 -3.37 4.91
CA VAL A 18 5.47 -2.71 3.82
C VAL A 18 6.13 -1.40 3.44
N MET A 19 6.46 -0.53 4.41
CA MET A 19 7.15 0.72 4.11
C MET A 19 8.50 0.48 3.40
N GLY A 20 9.23 -0.56 3.82
CA GLY A 20 10.46 -1.02 3.16
C GLY A 20 10.22 -1.38 1.69
N CYS A 21 9.24 -2.23 1.40
CA CYS A 21 8.88 -2.58 0.01
C CYS A 21 8.51 -1.35 -0.83
N LEU A 22 7.72 -0.42 -0.28
CA LEU A 22 7.32 0.80 -0.99
C LEU A 22 8.52 1.74 -1.25
N ALA A 23 9.46 1.79 -0.31
CA ALA A 23 10.69 2.56 -0.48
C ALA A 23 11.61 1.92 -1.53
N GLU A 24 11.79 0.59 -1.49
CA GLU A 24 12.58 -0.15 -2.48
C GLU A 24 12.04 0.04 -3.90
N ASP A 25 10.71 0.01 -4.07
CA ASP A 25 10.08 0.24 -5.37
C ASP A 25 10.37 1.64 -5.94
N LEU A 26 10.38 2.67 -5.09
CA LEU A 26 10.77 4.01 -5.52
C LEU A 26 12.27 4.11 -5.80
N LYS A 27 13.12 3.53 -4.94
CA LYS A 27 14.58 3.55 -5.11
C LYS A 27 15.03 2.86 -6.39
N PHE A 28 14.46 1.69 -6.69
CA PHE A 28 14.77 0.94 -7.90
C PHE A 28 14.47 1.76 -9.16
N GLN A 29 13.55 2.71 -9.06
CA GLN A 29 13.08 3.53 -10.16
C GLN A 29 13.62 4.97 -10.09
N ASP A 30 14.40 5.35 -9.08
CA ASP A 30 14.88 6.73 -8.81
C ASP A 30 15.68 7.32 -9.99
N CYS A 31 16.36 6.47 -10.79
CA CYS A 31 17.06 6.90 -12.00
C CYS A 31 16.15 7.36 -13.16
N ASP A 32 14.85 7.04 -13.11
CA ASP A 32 13.88 7.28 -14.18
C ASP A 32 12.72 8.20 -13.77
N LEU A 33 12.81 8.89 -12.63
CA LEU A 33 11.76 9.80 -12.17
C LEU A 33 11.52 10.91 -13.22
N LYS A 34 10.38 10.85 -13.90
CA LYS A 34 9.98 11.86 -14.90
C LYS A 34 9.27 13.05 -14.27
N SER A 35 8.84 12.93 -13.02
CA SER A 35 8.09 13.96 -12.29
C SER A 35 8.99 14.73 -11.32
N MET A 36 8.95 16.06 -11.42
CA MET A 36 9.57 16.98 -10.45
C MET A 36 8.68 17.26 -9.23
N HIS A 37 7.55 16.58 -9.11
CA HIS A 37 6.58 16.83 -8.04
C HIS A 37 6.93 16.05 -6.76
N PRO A 38 6.69 16.63 -5.57
CA PRO A 38 6.88 15.92 -4.32
C PRO A 38 5.98 14.69 -4.27
N ILE A 39 6.56 13.57 -3.83
CA ILE A 39 5.90 12.28 -3.66
C ILE A 39 5.48 12.13 -2.20
N TYR A 40 4.21 11.80 -2.00
CA TYR A 40 3.63 11.50 -0.71
C TYR A 40 3.12 10.06 -0.65
N LEU A 41 3.21 9.46 0.53
CA LEU A 41 2.60 8.18 0.84
C LEU A 41 1.55 8.38 1.93
N ARG A 42 0.32 7.96 1.67
CA ARG A 42 -0.73 7.81 2.67
C ARG A 42 -0.92 6.33 2.98
N LEU A 43 -0.38 5.91 4.12
CA LEU A 43 -0.45 4.53 4.59
C LEU A 43 -1.62 4.40 5.57
N GLY A 44 -2.63 3.61 5.18
CA GLY A 44 -3.84 3.42 5.97
C GLY A 44 -4.04 1.98 6.42
N LEU A 45 -4.69 1.83 7.57
CA LEU A 45 -5.17 0.53 8.04
C LEU A 45 -6.63 0.33 7.60
N CYS A 46 -7.00 -0.89 7.24
CA CYS A 46 -8.37 -1.24 6.86
C CYS A 46 -8.82 -2.54 7.53
N ARG A 47 -9.84 -2.43 8.41
CA ARG A 47 -10.53 -3.53 9.10
C ARG A 47 -11.56 -4.22 8.22
N HIS A 48 -12.10 -3.49 7.25
CA HIS A 48 -13.17 -3.91 6.35
C HIS A 48 -12.65 -4.66 5.13
N TRP A 49 -11.59 -5.47 5.31
CA TRP A 49 -10.95 -6.16 4.20
C TRP A 49 -11.94 -7.13 3.53
N LEU A 50 -12.47 -6.76 2.37
CA LEU A 50 -13.55 -7.47 1.70
C LEU A 50 -13.09 -8.87 1.29
N ARG A 51 -13.73 -9.85 1.93
CA ARG A 51 -13.90 -11.26 1.50
C ARG A 51 -12.63 -11.95 0.97
N PRO A 52 -11.72 -12.36 1.87
CA PRO A 52 -10.53 -13.13 1.53
C PRO A 52 -10.77 -14.50 0.87
N HIS A 53 -12.01 -14.97 0.81
CA HIS A 53 -12.35 -16.34 0.37
C HIS A 53 -13.03 -16.42 -1.00
N GLN A 54 -13.48 -15.31 -1.61
CA GLN A 54 -14.27 -15.37 -2.86
C GLN A 54 -13.44 -15.30 -4.14
N THR A 55 -12.33 -14.57 -4.15
CA THR A 55 -11.41 -14.51 -5.30
C THR A 55 -10.00 -14.68 -4.78
N ARG A 56 -9.21 -15.57 -5.41
CA ARG A 56 -7.85 -15.90 -4.97
C ARG A 56 -6.84 -15.35 -5.97
N TRP A 57 -5.82 -14.66 -5.46
CA TRP A 57 -4.56 -14.51 -6.17
C TRP A 57 -3.81 -15.83 -6.08
N THR A 58 -3.61 -16.57 -7.18
CA THR A 58 -2.98 -17.91 -7.12
C THR A 58 -1.47 -17.89 -6.85
N ALA A 59 -0.84 -16.72 -6.72
CA ALA A 59 0.60 -16.63 -6.46
C ALA A 59 0.97 -17.22 -5.08
N ASP A 60 2.09 -17.94 -5.02
CA ASP A 60 2.70 -18.50 -3.80
C ASP A 60 1.70 -19.22 -2.87
N GLY A 61 0.84 -20.09 -3.42
CA GLY A 61 -0.12 -20.87 -2.63
C GLY A 61 -1.41 -20.12 -2.25
N GLY A 62 -1.61 -18.89 -2.72
CA GLY A 62 -2.88 -18.19 -2.62
C GLY A 62 -2.86 -16.98 -1.68
N PHE A 63 -3.25 -15.81 -2.18
CA PHE A 63 -3.64 -14.66 -1.37
C PHE A 63 -5.11 -14.31 -1.59
N ALA A 64 -5.72 -13.73 -0.57
CA ALA A 64 -7.01 -13.05 -0.67
C ALA A 64 -6.90 -11.91 -1.70
N TRP A 65 -7.72 -11.90 -2.75
CA TRP A 65 -7.73 -10.83 -3.73
C TRP A 65 -8.32 -9.55 -3.09
N PRO A 66 -7.54 -8.46 -2.90
CA PRO A 66 -7.98 -7.30 -2.14
C PRO A 66 -8.73 -6.32 -3.04
N THR A 67 -9.81 -6.78 -3.66
CA THR A 67 -10.60 -5.99 -4.63
C THR A 67 -12.09 -6.04 -4.28
N GLY A 68 -12.89 -5.19 -4.94
CA GLY A 68 -14.33 -5.09 -4.69
C GLY A 68 -14.70 -3.84 -3.89
N TYR A 69 -13.77 -2.92 -3.66
CA TYR A 69 -14.07 -1.62 -3.08
C TYR A 69 -14.43 -0.65 -4.19
N GLY A 70 -15.64 -0.11 -4.14
CA GLY A 70 -16.09 0.99 -4.98
C GLY A 70 -15.82 2.32 -4.33
N GLY A 71 -15.56 3.35 -5.15
CA GLY A 71 -16.02 4.68 -4.77
C GLY A 71 -17.56 4.73 -4.76
N ASN A 72 -18.14 5.94 -4.76
CA ASN A 72 -19.59 6.20 -4.61
C ASN A 72 -20.56 5.47 -5.59
N GLU A 73 -20.10 4.59 -6.49
CA GLU A 73 -20.90 3.92 -7.53
C GLU A 73 -20.97 2.38 -7.40
N GLY A 74 -20.49 1.79 -6.30
CA GLY A 74 -20.60 0.33 -6.04
C GLY A 74 -19.34 -0.48 -6.36
N TYR A 75 -19.39 -1.82 -6.19
CA TYR A 75 -18.24 -2.75 -6.26
C TYR A 75 -17.28 -2.46 -7.42
N SER A 76 -16.10 -1.89 -7.13
CA SER A 76 -15.01 -1.77 -8.11
C SER A 76 -13.89 -2.73 -7.78
N ARG A 77 -13.37 -3.43 -8.80
CA ARG A 77 -12.16 -4.24 -8.63
C ARG A 77 -10.91 -3.38 -8.38
N MET A 78 -11.01 -2.08 -8.57
CA MET A 78 -9.88 -1.15 -8.66
C MET A 78 -9.91 -0.05 -7.58
N GLY A 79 -10.99 0.07 -6.82
CA GLY A 79 -11.02 1.04 -5.73
C GLY A 79 -10.17 0.56 -4.55
N LEU A 80 -9.42 1.49 -3.97
CA LEU A 80 -8.68 1.26 -2.75
C LEU A 80 -9.66 1.15 -1.56
N PRO A 81 -9.47 0.20 -0.62
CA PRO A 81 -10.25 0.16 0.60
C PRO A 81 -10.22 1.51 1.34
N GLU A 82 -11.33 1.84 2.00
CA GLU A 82 -11.37 2.96 2.93
C GLU A 82 -10.48 2.67 4.15
N PHE A 83 -9.83 3.73 4.63
CA PHE A 83 -8.93 3.66 5.77
C PHE A 83 -9.71 3.97 7.05
N ASP A 84 -9.59 3.11 8.06
CA ASP A 84 -10.09 3.45 9.40
C ASP A 84 -9.30 4.62 9.98
N TRP A 85 -7.99 4.64 9.70
CA TRP A 85 -7.09 5.76 9.92
C TRP A 85 -5.92 5.69 8.94
N SER A 86 -5.24 6.81 8.73
CA SER A 86 -4.02 6.83 7.90
C SER A 86 -2.96 7.77 8.44
N VAL A 87 -1.71 7.48 8.09
CA VAL A 87 -0.55 8.30 8.38
C VAL A 87 0.05 8.77 7.07
N LEU A 88 0.50 10.03 7.05
CA LEU A 88 1.07 10.66 5.88
C LEU A 88 2.60 10.72 6.00
N TYR A 89 3.25 10.43 4.88
CA TYR A 89 4.69 10.47 4.69
C TYR A 89 5.02 11.23 3.42
N ARG A 90 6.24 11.78 3.36
CA ARG A 90 6.84 12.41 2.20
C ARG A 90 8.14 11.66 1.86
N TRP A 91 8.36 11.40 0.58
CA TRP A 91 9.63 10.87 0.10
C TRP A 91 10.70 11.96 0.11
N VAL A 92 11.78 11.75 0.86
CA VAL A 92 12.93 12.65 0.95
C VAL A 92 14.20 11.81 1.16
N ASP A 93 15.27 12.13 0.44
CA ASP A 93 16.59 11.49 0.59
C ASP A 93 16.52 9.96 0.61
N ASN A 94 15.72 9.38 -0.29
CA ASN A 94 15.52 7.95 -0.42
C ASN A 94 14.89 7.27 0.82
N ASP A 95 14.06 8.00 1.58
CA ASP A 95 13.28 7.45 2.68
C ASP A 95 11.92 8.14 2.88
N TRP A 96 11.04 7.49 3.64
CA TRP A 96 9.71 7.98 4.01
C TRP A 96 9.76 8.78 5.31
N MET A 97 9.67 10.11 5.20
CA MET A 97 9.58 11.00 6.36
C MET A 97 8.14 11.30 6.73
N SER A 98 7.75 11.07 7.99
CA SER A 98 6.40 11.37 8.46
C SER A 98 6.13 12.88 8.46
N VAL A 99 4.96 13.27 7.96
CA VAL A 99 4.53 14.67 7.89
C VAL A 99 3.06 14.81 8.31
N LYS A 100 2.69 15.97 8.88
CA LYS A 100 1.31 16.23 9.32
C LYS A 100 0.35 16.57 8.17
N LYS A 101 0.86 17.16 7.09
CA LYS A 101 0.05 17.60 5.95
C LYS A 101 0.86 17.61 4.66
N GLU A 102 0.15 17.44 3.55
CA GLU A 102 0.68 17.62 2.20
C GLU A 102 1.03 19.10 1.98
N GLN A 103 2.05 19.36 1.18
CA GLN A 103 2.47 20.72 0.81
C GLN A 103 2.54 20.83 -0.71
N GLY A 104 2.29 22.04 -1.23
CA GLY A 104 2.29 22.31 -2.66
C GLY A 104 0.97 22.00 -3.38
N LYS A 105 0.78 22.64 -4.54
CA LYS A 105 -0.42 22.46 -5.39
C LYS A 105 -0.34 21.20 -6.25
N LYS A 106 0.84 20.89 -6.80
CA LYS A 106 1.10 19.67 -7.60
C LYS A 106 1.92 18.70 -6.76
N LYS A 107 1.46 17.45 -6.69
CA LYS A 107 1.99 16.39 -5.85
C LYS A 107 1.55 15.03 -6.38
N LEU A 108 2.36 14.01 -6.14
CA LEU A 108 2.00 12.63 -6.41
C LEU A 108 1.65 11.96 -5.08
N ILE A 109 0.55 11.22 -5.05
CA ILE A 109 0.07 10.56 -3.83
C ILE A 109 -0.05 9.07 -4.11
N LEU A 110 0.80 8.29 -3.46
CA LEU A 110 0.65 6.86 -3.29
C LEU A 110 -0.24 6.61 -2.07
N ARG A 111 -1.32 5.86 -2.24
CA ARG A 111 -2.11 5.36 -1.14
C ARG A 111 -1.88 3.88 -0.98
N ALA A 112 -1.68 3.42 0.24
CA ALA A 112 -1.45 2.02 0.56
C ALA A 112 -2.36 1.58 1.69
N ALA A 113 -3.17 0.55 1.44
CA ALA A 113 -4.03 -0.09 2.43
C ALA A 113 -3.32 -1.31 3.02
N ILE A 114 -3.24 -1.36 4.34
CA ILE A 114 -2.77 -2.53 5.10
C ILE A 114 -3.99 -3.18 5.78
N PRO A 115 -4.17 -4.51 5.69
CA PRO A 115 -5.23 -5.18 6.43
C PRO A 115 -4.98 -5.08 7.94
N ALA A 116 -6.05 -4.85 8.71
CA ALA A 116 -6.01 -4.97 10.16
C ALA A 116 -6.02 -6.44 10.61
N ARG A 117 -5.83 -6.66 11.91
CA ARG A 117 -5.90 -7.98 12.59
C ARG A 117 -4.84 -8.96 12.10
N THR A 118 -3.67 -8.44 11.71
CA THR A 118 -2.61 -9.21 11.07
C THR A 118 -1.74 -10.01 12.04
N ALA A 119 -1.78 -9.74 13.35
CA ALA A 119 -0.97 -10.46 14.34
C ALA A 119 -1.27 -11.97 14.38
N LYS A 120 -2.51 -12.37 14.11
CA LYS A 120 -2.95 -13.78 14.06
C LYS A 120 -2.82 -14.40 12.67
N HIS A 121 -2.37 -13.64 11.67
CA HIS A 121 -2.32 -14.05 10.28
C HIS A 121 -0.89 -14.09 9.76
N ARG A 122 -0.50 -15.21 9.15
CA ARG A 122 0.84 -15.38 8.55
C ARG A 122 0.88 -14.97 7.07
N GLN A 123 -0.13 -14.25 6.61
CA GLN A 123 -0.22 -13.76 5.24
C GLN A 123 -0.99 -12.44 5.21
N ALA A 124 -0.60 -11.55 4.30
CA ALA A 124 -1.27 -10.28 4.06
C ALA A 124 -1.24 -9.96 2.57
N ALA A 125 -2.31 -9.36 2.07
CA ALA A 125 -2.32 -8.73 0.74
C ALA A 125 -2.39 -7.22 0.97
N ILE A 126 -1.47 -6.47 0.39
CA ILE A 126 -1.43 -5.01 0.47
C ILE A 126 -1.94 -4.47 -0.86
N HIS A 127 -2.83 -3.49 -0.80
CA HIS A 127 -3.36 -2.83 -1.99
C HIS A 127 -2.82 -1.41 -2.05
N THR A 128 -2.26 -1.01 -3.19
CA THR A 128 -1.75 0.34 -3.40
C THR A 128 -2.26 0.97 -4.68
N LEU A 129 -2.40 2.30 -4.67
CA LEU A 129 -2.91 3.09 -5.78
C LEU A 129 -2.18 4.44 -5.84
N TRP A 130 -1.72 4.80 -7.04
CA TRP A 130 -1.28 6.16 -7.34
C TRP A 130 -2.46 7.04 -7.77
N ASP A 131 -2.93 7.92 -6.89
CA ASP A 131 -4.15 8.71 -7.09
C ASP A 131 -3.98 9.87 -8.09
N SER A 132 -2.79 10.46 -8.13
CA SER A 132 -2.48 11.70 -8.86
C SER A 132 -1.46 11.49 -9.99
N GLY A 133 -1.35 10.26 -10.50
CA GLY A 133 -0.38 9.86 -11.52
C GLY A 133 0.79 9.08 -10.93
N PHE A 134 1.36 8.17 -11.72
CA PHE A 134 2.54 7.39 -11.38
C PHE A 134 3.82 8.19 -11.68
N PRO A 135 4.84 8.24 -10.79
CA PRO A 135 6.02 9.11 -10.98
C PRO A 135 6.79 8.92 -12.30
N PHE A 136 6.63 7.76 -12.95
CA PHE A 136 7.33 7.35 -14.17
C PHE A 136 6.46 7.46 -15.44
N SER A 137 5.15 7.52 -15.25
CA SER A 137 4.12 7.73 -16.27
C SER A 137 3.00 8.57 -15.65
N PRO A 138 3.18 9.90 -15.49
CA PRO A 138 2.24 10.75 -14.76
C PRO A 138 0.80 10.74 -15.30
N GLU A 139 0.64 10.40 -16.57
CA GLU A 139 -0.63 10.22 -17.27
C GLU A 139 -1.36 8.91 -16.92
N GLN A 140 -0.68 7.93 -16.33
CA GLN A 140 -1.25 6.63 -15.95
C GLN A 140 -1.46 6.55 -14.44
N LYS A 141 -2.54 5.88 -14.05
CA LYS A 141 -2.71 5.44 -12.66
C LYS A 141 -2.17 4.02 -12.54
N LEU A 142 -1.43 3.74 -11.49
CA LEU A 142 -0.94 2.39 -11.20
C LEU A 142 -1.58 1.89 -9.92
N VAL A 143 -2.23 0.73 -10.04
CA VAL A 143 -2.58 -0.13 -8.91
C VAL A 143 -1.54 -1.23 -8.79
N ARG A 144 -1.00 -1.41 -7.58
CA ARG A 144 -0.07 -2.51 -7.28
C ARG A 144 -0.51 -3.27 -6.04
N PHE A 145 -0.46 -4.58 -6.12
CA PHE A 145 -0.72 -5.49 -5.00
C PHE A 145 0.57 -6.15 -4.54
N TYR A 146 0.72 -6.32 -3.22
CA TYR A 146 1.83 -7.07 -2.62
C TYR A 146 1.29 -8.24 -1.83
N GLY A 147 1.78 -9.44 -2.14
CA GLY A 147 1.46 -10.67 -1.43
C GLY A 147 2.58 -10.97 -0.46
N LEU A 148 2.29 -10.89 0.84
CA LEU A 148 3.26 -11.02 1.92
C LEU A 148 2.97 -12.27 2.73
N ARG A 149 4.02 -13.01 3.11
CA ARG A 149 3.91 -14.15 4.05
C ARG A 149 4.90 -14.02 5.20
N LYS A 150 4.48 -14.46 6.39
CA LYS A 150 5.32 -14.53 7.58
C LYS A 150 6.03 -15.89 7.66
N THR A 151 7.32 -15.90 7.35
CA THR A 151 8.21 -17.08 7.41
C THR A 151 9.06 -17.00 8.68
N GLY A 152 8.83 -17.90 9.64
CA GLY A 152 9.31 -17.70 11.01
C GLY A 152 8.76 -16.39 11.60
N GLU A 153 9.64 -15.57 12.14
CA GLU A 153 9.34 -14.24 12.70
C GLU A 153 9.54 -13.09 11.68
N ARG A 154 9.63 -13.37 10.39
CA ARG A 154 9.89 -12.31 9.39
C ARG A 154 8.86 -12.33 8.28
N TRP A 155 8.40 -11.14 7.91
CA TRP A 155 7.62 -10.94 6.69
C TRP A 155 8.52 -11.05 5.46
N VAL A 156 7.98 -11.65 4.40
CA VAL A 156 8.66 -11.84 3.12
C VAL A 156 7.68 -11.47 2.01
N LEU A 157 8.16 -10.69 1.04
CA LEU A 157 7.44 -10.43 -0.19
C LEU A 157 7.49 -11.68 -1.09
N LYS A 158 6.32 -12.18 -1.45
CA LYS A 158 6.15 -13.43 -2.21
C LYS A 158 5.60 -13.22 -3.60
N ALA A 159 4.84 -12.14 -3.78
CA ALA A 159 4.26 -11.83 -5.07
C ALA A 159 4.01 -10.32 -5.18
N THR A 160 4.11 -9.80 -6.41
CA THR A 160 3.64 -8.46 -6.78
C THR A 160 2.74 -8.57 -7.99
N LYS A 161 1.76 -7.68 -8.11
CA LYS A 161 0.89 -7.60 -9.29
C LYS A 161 0.54 -6.17 -9.62
N ASP A 162 0.87 -5.78 -10.85
CA ASP A 162 0.58 -4.46 -11.38
C ASP A 162 -0.66 -4.47 -12.27
N ILE A 163 -1.42 -3.39 -12.18
CA ILE A 163 -2.52 -3.06 -13.06
C ILE A 163 -2.43 -1.57 -13.38
N PHE A 164 -2.14 -1.26 -14.65
CA PHE A 164 -2.18 0.10 -15.17
C PHE A 164 -3.62 0.47 -15.54
N LEU A 165 -3.99 1.71 -15.25
CA LEU A 165 -5.32 2.31 -15.42
C LEU A 165 -5.24 3.52 -16.35
#